data_AF-A0A356EPD3-F1
#
_entry.id   AF-A0A356EPD3-F1
#
_cell.length_a   1.000
_cell.length_b   1.000
_cell.length_c   1.000
_cell.angle_alpha   90.00
_cell.angle_beta   90.00
_cell.angle_gamma   90.00
#
_symmetry.space_group_name_H-M   'P 1'
#
loop_
_entity.id
_entity.type
_entity.pdbx_description
1 polymer ?
#
loop_
_entity_poly.entity_id
_entity_poly.type
_entity_poly.pdbx_seq_one_letter_code
_entity_poly.pdbx_strand_id
1 'polypeptide(L)' 'MRKPDVTIRGTRHASAQEAIAQVSVSRDNHAIVVGGTYLSVAKAEAERLEASGIPFAYLCVRDGRIVTVPVHD' A
#
# COMPACT_ATOMS: atom_id res chain seq x y z
N MET A 1 -13.72 8.87 -19.36
CA MET A 1 -12.32 8.83 -18.85
C MET A 1 -11.92 7.38 -18.68
N ARG A 2 -10.95 6.87 -19.47
CA ARG A 2 -10.33 5.57 -19.17
C ARG A 2 -9.54 5.79 -17.89
N LYS A 3 -9.96 5.19 -16.78
CA LYS A 3 -9.06 5.02 -15.64
C LYS A 3 -7.86 4.26 -16.20
N PRO A 4 -6.62 4.76 -16.09
CA PRO A 4 -5.48 3.93 -16.45
C PRO A 4 -5.62 2.65 -15.64
N ASP A 5 -5.61 1.51 -16.33
CA ASP A 5 -5.60 0.19 -15.71
C ASP A 5 -4.22 0.05 -15.05
N VAL A 6 -4.09 0.64 -13.86
CA VAL A 6 -2.88 0.58 -13.07
C VAL A 6 -2.85 -0.82 -12.49
N THR A 7 -2.12 -1.69 -13.17
CA THR A 7 -1.79 -3.00 -12.64
C THR A 7 -0.82 -2.83 -11.49
N ILE A 8 -1.34 -2.73 -10.27
CA ILE A 8 -0.54 -2.66 -9.06
C ILE A 8 0.08 -4.03 -8.81
N ARG A 9 1.41 -4.10 -8.79
CA ARG A 9 2.13 -5.35 -8.52
C ARG A 9 2.26 -5.55 -7.01
N GLY A 10 1.30 -6.25 -6.44
CA GLY A 10 1.31 -6.60 -5.03
C GLY A 10 0.38 -7.76 -4.69
N THR A 11 0.47 -8.19 -3.44
CA THR A 11 -0.45 -9.18 -2.88
C THR A 11 -1.61 -8.46 -2.22
N ARG A 12 -2.84 -8.83 -2.59
CA ARG A 12 -4.06 -8.32 -1.96
C ARG A 12 -4.35 -9.06 -0.67
N HIS A 13 -4.82 -8.31 0.32
CA HIS A 13 -5.19 -8.80 1.64
C HIS A 13 -6.64 -8.45 1.97
N ALA A 14 -7.25 -9.22 2.86
CA ALA A 14 -8.61 -8.96 3.32
C ALA A 14 -8.65 -7.82 4.35
N SER A 15 -7.53 -7.56 5.04
CA SER A 15 -7.43 -6.53 6.08
C SER A 15 -6.10 -5.79 6.08
N ALA A 16 -6.06 -4.64 6.74
CA ALA A 16 -4.82 -3.89 6.97
C ALA A 16 -3.82 -4.69 7.82
N GLN A 17 -4.29 -5.46 8.81
CA GLN A 17 -3.43 -6.32 9.63
C GLN A 17 -2.65 -7.32 8.77
N GLU A 18 -3.33 -8.01 7.86
CA GLU A 18 -2.71 -9.02 6.99
C GLU A 18 -1.66 -8.39 6.06
N ALA A 19 -1.95 -7.22 5.49
CA ALA A 19 -1.00 -6.50 4.65
C ALA A 19 0.27 -6.11 5.42
N ILE A 20 0.12 -5.62 6.65
CA ILE A 20 1.25 -5.27 7.52
C ILE A 20 2.02 -6.51 7.99
N ALA A 21 1.33 -7.62 8.26
CA ALA A 21 1.97 -8.87 8.66
C ALA A 21 2.93 -9.38 7.58
N GLN A 22 2.58 -9.22 6.29
CA GLN A 22 3.48 -9.58 5.18
C GLN A 22 4.72 -8.70 5.09
N VAL A 23 4.60 -7.41 5.41
CA VAL A 23 5.74 -6.48 5.48
C VAL A 23 6.71 -6.89 6.59
N SER A 24 6.18 -7.37 7.72
CA SER A 24 7.02 -7.83 8.83
C SER A 24 7.89 -9.04 8.46
N VAL A 25 7.43 -9.86 7.50
CA VAL A 25 8.16 -11.02 6.99
C VAL A 25 9.17 -10.65 5.90
N SER A 26 8.90 -9.59 5.14
CA SER A 26 9.75 -9.13 4.03
C SER A 26 10.08 -7.64 4.19
N ARG A 27 11.31 -7.34 4.63
CA ARG A 27 11.78 -5.97 4.94
C ARG A 27 11.70 -4.98 3.77
N ASP A 28 11.62 -5.47 2.54
CA ASP A 28 11.54 -4.62 1.33
C ASP A 28 10.11 -4.38 0.83
N ASN A 29 9.11 -4.93 1.52
CA ASN A 29 7.71 -4.72 1.19
C ASN A 29 7.10 -3.59 2.05
N HIS A 30 6.10 -2.91 1.50
CA HIS A 30 5.30 -1.90 2.16
C HIS A 30 3.82 -2.28 2.06
N ALA A 31 3.09 -2.00 3.13
CA ALA A 31 1.65 -2.18 3.16
C ALA A 31 1.01 -0.85 2.77
N ILE A 32 0.07 -0.89 1.84
CA ILE A 32 -0.64 0.28 1.34
C ILE A 32 -2.14 0.00 1.29
N VAL A 33 -2.93 1.07 1.31
CA VAL A 33 -4.35 1.06 0.96
C VAL A 33 -4.59 1.99 -0.23
N VAL A 34 -5.29 1.48 -1.24
CA VAL A 34 -5.62 2.22 -2.47
C VAL A 34 -7.06 1.89 -2.85
N GLY A 35 -7.90 2.92 -2.97
CA GLY A 35 -9.33 2.75 -3.29
C GLY A 35 -10.06 1.77 -2.35
N GLY A 36 -9.69 1.73 -1.06
CA GLY A 36 -10.26 0.80 -0.07
C GLY A 36 -9.72 -0.64 -0.14
N THR A 37 -8.73 -0.92 -0.98
CA THR A 37 -8.10 -2.25 -1.07
C THR A 37 -6.75 -2.25 -0.36
N TYR A 38 -6.52 -3.24 0.50
CA TYR A 38 -5.26 -3.44 1.22
C TYR A 38 -4.30 -4.30 0.40
N LEU A 39 -3.08 -3.80 0.20
CA LEU A 39 -2.06 -4.45 -0.62
C LEU A 39 -0.72 -4.45 0.12
N SER A 40 0.06 -5.51 -0.04
CA SER A 40 1.50 -5.49 0.23
C SER A 40 2.25 -5.41 -1.10
N VAL A 41 3.03 -4.36 -1.29
CA VAL A 41 3.77 -4.06 -2.52
C VAL A 41 5.26 -3.96 -2.21
N ALA A 42 6.13 -4.21 -3.18
CA ALA A 42 7.55 -3.91 -3.02
C ALA A 42 7.77 -2.38 -2.95
N LYS A 43 8.85 -1.94 -2.29
CA LYS A 43 9.23 -0.51 -2.23
C LYS A 43 9.24 0.17 -3.61
N ALA A 44 9.84 -0.47 -4.61
CA ALA A 44 9.90 0.07 -5.97
C ALA A 44 8.51 0.23 -6.63
N GLU A 45 7.53 -0.59 -6.26
CA GLU A 45 6.16 -0.44 -6.73
C GLU A 45 5.48 0.74 -6.02
N ALA A 46 5.69 0.89 -4.72
CA ALA A 46 5.16 2.02 -3.96
C ALA A 46 5.69 3.35 -4.52
N GLU A 47 7.01 3.48 -4.72
CA GLU A 47 7.65 4.65 -5.35
C GLU A 47 7.09 4.94 -6.76
N ARG A 48 6.79 3.90 -7.54
CA ARG A 48 6.12 4.05 -8.84
C ARG A 48 4.69 4.60 -8.71
N LEU A 49 3.94 4.14 -7.71
CA LEU A 49 2.59 4.65 -7.45
C LEU A 49 2.64 6.13 -7.05
N GLU A 50 3.61 6.50 -6.21
CA GLU A 50 3.88 7.91 -5.87
C GLU A 50 4.20 8.72 -7.13
N ALA A 51 5.13 8.27 -7.96
CA ALA A 51 5.51 8.97 -9.18
C ALA A 51 4.35 9.09 -10.19
N SER A 52 3.41 8.13 -10.18
CA SER A 52 2.24 8.14 -11.05
C SER A 52 1.11 9.09 -10.59
N GLY A 53 1.24 9.69 -9.40
CA GLY A 53 0.23 10.58 -8.83
C GLY A 53 -1.07 9.86 -8.45
N ILE A 54 -1.01 8.54 -8.23
CA ILE A 54 -2.17 7.78 -7.79
C ILE A 54 -2.35 8.00 -6.29
N PRO A 55 -3.54 8.41 -5.83
CA PRO A 55 -3.80 8.53 -4.40
C PRO A 55 -3.79 7.16 -3.73
N PHE A 56 -2.91 6.98 -2.74
CA PHE A 56 -2.90 5.81 -1.86
C PHE A 56 -2.42 6.23 -0.47
N ALA A 57 -2.51 5.35 0.51
CA ALA A 57 -1.94 5.60 1.83
C ALA A 57 -1.08 4.43 2.28
N TYR A 58 0.07 4.71 2.90
CA TYR A 58 0.86 3.69 3.59
C TYR A 58 0.16 3.24 4.86
N LEU A 59 0.25 1.96 5.14
CA LEU A 59 -0.22 1.33 6.37
C LEU A 59 0.99 1.02 7.25
N CYS A 60 0.99 1.56 8.45
CA CYS A 60 2.03 1.31 9.43
C CYS A 60 1.43 1.14 10.82
N VAL A 61 2.14 0.41 11.68
CA VAL A 61 1.75 0.26 13.09
C VAL A 61 2.54 1.27 13.90
N ARG A 62 1.82 2.12 14.63
CA ARG A 62 2.38 3.08 15.58
C ARG A 62 1.65 2.91 16.91
N ASP A 63 2.40 2.66 17.98
CA ASP A 63 1.87 2.45 19.33
C ASP A 63 0.76 1.36 19.38
N GLY A 64 0.93 0.27 18.63
CA GLY A 64 -0.03 -0.83 18.53
C GLY A 64 -1.30 -0.52 17.72
N ARG A 65 -1.38 0.66 17.08
CA ARG A 65 -2.49 1.08 16.23
C ARG A 65 -2.07 1.14 14.78
N ILE A 66 -2.96 0.71 13.89
CA ILE A 66 -2.77 0.88 12.45
C ILE A 66 -3.07 2.33 12.10
N VAL A 67 -2.10 3.01 11.51
CA VAL A 67 -2.21 4.37 11.00
C VAL A 67 -2.07 4.36 9.49
N THR A 68 -2.78 5.27 8.83
CA THR A 68 -2.71 5.52 7.39
C THR A 68 -1.93 6.80 7.15
N VAL A 69 -0.87 6.77 6.35
CA VAL A 69 -0.14 7.97 5.91
C VAL A 69 -0.50 8.21 4.44
N PRO A 70 -1.34 9.21 4.13
CA PRO A 70 -1.75 9.48 2.76
C PRO A 70 -0.58 9.96 1.92
N VAL A 71 -0.56 9.56 0.65
CA VAL A 71 0.37 10.00 -0.37
C VAL A 71 -0.44 10.49 -1.56
N HIS A 72 -0.20 11.74 -1.95
CA HIS A 72 -1.02 12.51 -2.89
C HIS A 72 -2.47 12.63 -2.41
N ASP A 73 -2.73 13.72 -1.66
CA ASP A 73 -4.05 14.16 -1.20
C ASP A 73 -4.67 15.17 -2.19
#